data_AF-A0A7S2NRT9-F1
#
_entry.id   AF-A0A7S2NRT9-F1
#
_cell.length_a   1.000
_cell.length_b   1.000
_cell.length_c   1.000
_cell.angle_alpha   90.00
_cell.angle_beta   90.00
_cell.angle_gamma   90.00
#
_symmetry.space_group_name_H-M   'P 1'
#
loop_
_entity.id
_entity.type
_entity.pdbx_description
1 polymer ?
#
loop_
_entity_poly.entity_id
_entity_poly.type
_entity_poly.pdbx_seq_one_letter_code
_entity_poly.pdbx_strand_id
1 'polypeptide(L)'
;ATVWPKACCSAPHETVQDVTREGIETTGMDISERPGMDALSTYFDSFPTTATSKVGQVKVKVVFIRHGHACHNALDQQGSGWKLMNKLRQAAYPDAPLTNCGMHLSNLNGIKLSRAFGARSAGAEWADFVGTSGLVRAIETGLEMFPGANIHPLPFIAEDGSDACNTPSDNAAQQGRLNATHGPTDAKRVKWQYINAAPNPAEVGASDYTSFKKLLALKVLPQLVANHPDRELTLAIVSHSKFMRTAMKKSFGCEKKDAYFDNNAAKSASYNFSFNKKGGEIEAVSFGEVAKSCTSIDFSPQVWTQKDFCQADYDRCSIADPKSMGLSEKDALGHKQSPSISHPDPAKRPEYVCCKDWEIQELPGPPEVGPQGLNA
;
A
#
# COMPACT_ATOMS: atom_id res chain seq x y z
N ALA A 1 -23.07 -26.42 -7.77
CA ALA A 1 -22.14 -25.94 -6.73
C ALA A 1 -21.90 -24.46 -6.94
N THR A 2 -22.44 -23.61 -6.07
CA THR A 2 -22.23 -22.15 -6.17
C THR A 2 -20.81 -21.85 -5.72
N VAL A 3 -19.96 -21.36 -6.62
CA VAL A 3 -18.61 -20.89 -6.29
C VAL A 3 -18.76 -19.54 -5.58
N TRP A 4 -18.39 -19.48 -4.31
CA TRP A 4 -18.57 -18.30 -3.46
C TRP A 4 -17.39 -17.33 -3.63
N PRO A 5 -17.62 -15.99 -3.66
CA PRO A 5 -16.53 -15.02 -3.72
C PRO A 5 -15.69 -15.12 -2.44
N LYS A 6 -14.35 -15.17 -2.58
CA LYS A 6 -13.46 -14.98 -1.44
C LYS A 6 -13.53 -13.50 -1.03
N ALA A 7 -13.44 -13.24 0.27
CA ALA A 7 -13.53 -11.87 0.78
C ALA A 7 -12.20 -11.13 0.55
N CYS A 8 -12.28 -9.92 0.00
CA CYS A 8 -11.16 -9.00 -0.12
C CYS A 8 -10.55 -8.67 1.26
N CYS A 9 -9.22 -8.72 1.36
CA CYS A 9 -8.45 -8.09 2.45
C CYS A 9 -8.81 -8.51 3.89
N SER A 10 -9.47 -9.66 4.11
CA SER A 10 -9.71 -10.15 5.47
C SER A 10 -8.39 -10.53 6.12
N ALA A 11 -7.82 -9.64 6.94
CA ALA A 11 -6.93 -10.10 8.00
C ALA A 11 -7.77 -11.06 8.87
N PRO A 12 -7.29 -12.29 9.16
CA PRO A 12 -8.00 -13.14 10.11
C PRO A 12 -8.00 -12.42 11.46
N HIS A 13 -9.17 -11.96 11.90
CA HIS A 13 -9.41 -11.73 13.32
C HIS A 13 -9.46 -13.12 13.98
N GLU A 14 -8.28 -13.65 14.30
CA GLU A 14 -8.15 -14.84 15.15
C GLU A 14 -8.27 -14.38 16.62
N THR A 15 -9.46 -14.53 17.20
CA THR A 15 -9.55 -14.82 18.63
C THR A 15 -8.79 -16.13 18.86
N VAL A 16 -7.71 -16.06 19.63
CA VAL A 16 -6.91 -17.23 20.03
C VAL A 16 -7.81 -18.17 20.82
N GLN A 17 -8.29 -19.23 20.18
CA GLN A 17 -8.73 -20.44 20.85
C GLN A 17 -7.81 -21.56 20.36
N ASP A 18 -6.96 -22.04 21.28
CA ASP A 18 -6.22 -23.27 21.11
C ASP A 18 -7.21 -24.42 20.96
N VAL A 19 -7.31 -24.93 19.73
CA VAL A 19 -7.92 -26.23 19.47
C VAL A 19 -6.90 -27.05 18.70
N THR A 20 -6.27 -27.98 19.41
CA THR A 20 -5.54 -29.09 18.84
C THR A 20 -6.49 -29.88 17.93
N ARG A 21 -6.14 -30.05 16.66
CA ARG A 21 -6.83 -31.00 15.80
C ARG A 21 -5.87 -31.76 14.89
N GLU A 22 -6.05 -33.07 14.97
CA GLU A 22 -5.35 -34.12 14.26
C GLU A 22 -5.58 -34.11 12.74
N GLY A 23 -4.57 -34.65 12.07
CA GLY A 23 -4.48 -35.19 10.71
C GLY A 23 -5.70 -35.14 9.79
N ILE A 24 -5.52 -34.44 8.66
CA ILE A 24 -6.20 -34.74 7.41
C ILE A 24 -5.14 -34.76 6.30
N GLU A 25 -4.89 -35.95 5.75
CA GLU A 25 -4.16 -36.16 4.51
C GLU A 25 -4.89 -35.46 3.35
N THR A 26 -4.17 -34.64 2.58
CA THR A 26 -4.66 -34.09 1.32
C THR A 26 -3.89 -34.74 0.18
N THR A 27 -4.65 -35.38 -0.70
CA THR A 27 -4.21 -35.99 -1.95
C THR A 27 -3.66 -34.93 -2.90
N GLY A 28 -2.48 -35.20 -3.45
CA GLY A 28 -1.77 -34.31 -4.36
C GLY A 28 -2.49 -34.12 -5.68
N MET A 29 -2.70 -32.86 -6.06
CA MET A 29 -2.90 -32.47 -7.46
C MET A 29 -1.55 -32.06 -8.04
N ASP A 30 -1.17 -32.78 -9.08
CA ASP A 30 0.00 -32.56 -9.91
C ASP A 30 -0.16 -31.23 -10.68
N ILE A 31 0.76 -30.29 -10.43
CA ILE A 31 0.87 -29.02 -11.15
C ILE A 31 2.16 -29.08 -11.97
N SER A 32 2.18 -29.97 -12.95
CA SER A 32 3.08 -29.84 -14.10
C SER A 32 2.34 -29.04 -15.19
N GLU A 33 3.08 -28.25 -15.98
CA GLU A 33 2.59 -27.35 -17.03
C GLU A 33 2.20 -25.92 -16.59
N ARG A 34 3.20 -25.18 -16.06
CA ARG A 34 3.26 -23.72 -16.29
C ARG A 34 4.27 -23.46 -17.43
N PRO A 35 3.93 -22.66 -18.46
CA PRO A 35 4.87 -22.30 -19.51
C PRO A 35 6.06 -21.50 -18.93
N GLY A 36 7.25 -21.86 -19.40
CA GLY A 36 8.55 -21.46 -18.86
C GLY A 36 8.86 -19.97 -18.95
N MET A 37 9.62 -19.49 -17.96
CA MET A 37 10.15 -18.14 -17.80
C MET A 37 11.28 -17.76 -18.79
N ASP A 38 11.48 -18.52 -19.87
CA ASP A 38 12.68 -18.39 -20.72
C ASP A 38 12.63 -17.18 -21.69
N ALA A 39 11.50 -16.48 -21.78
CA ALA A 39 11.33 -15.35 -22.71
C ALA A 39 11.96 -14.02 -22.25
N LEU A 40 12.47 -13.92 -21.01
CA LEU A 40 13.19 -12.71 -20.54
C LEU A 40 14.72 -12.84 -20.61
N SER A 41 15.25 -14.01 -20.95
CA SER A 41 16.69 -14.29 -20.90
C SER A 41 17.42 -14.10 -22.23
N THR A 42 16.73 -14.12 -23.38
CA THR A 42 17.38 -14.21 -24.70
C THR A 42 17.71 -12.87 -25.37
N TYR A 43 17.58 -11.74 -24.67
CA TYR A 43 17.86 -10.41 -25.24
C TYR A 43 19.22 -9.80 -24.86
N PHE A 44 20.09 -10.51 -24.11
CA PHE A 44 21.32 -9.91 -23.55
C PHE A 44 22.65 -10.62 -23.85
N ASP A 45 22.66 -11.70 -24.63
CA ASP A 45 23.89 -12.44 -24.91
C ASP A 45 24.53 -12.03 -26.25
N SER A 46 25.44 -11.04 -26.18
CA SER A 46 26.73 -10.95 -26.93
C SER A 46 27.17 -9.50 -27.17
N PHE A 47 27.73 -8.86 -26.13
CA PHE A 47 28.49 -7.61 -26.30
C PHE A 47 29.93 -7.76 -25.78
N PRO A 48 30.91 -7.17 -26.46
CA PRO A 48 32.32 -7.24 -26.09
C PRO A 48 32.55 -6.73 -24.66
N THR A 49 33.43 -7.43 -23.95
CA THR A 49 33.74 -7.25 -22.53
C THR A 49 34.57 -5.98 -22.30
N THR A 50 33.94 -4.81 -22.32
CA THR A 50 34.56 -3.57 -21.83
C THR A 50 34.82 -3.68 -20.33
N ALA A 51 36.00 -3.27 -19.88
CA ALA A 51 36.41 -3.29 -18.48
C ALA A 51 35.36 -2.66 -17.56
N THR A 52 34.83 -3.45 -16.62
CA THR A 52 33.85 -3.04 -15.62
C THR A 52 34.57 -2.39 -14.44
N SER A 53 34.28 -1.11 -14.19
CA SER A 53 34.72 -0.42 -12.97
C SER A 53 33.64 -0.56 -11.89
N LYS A 54 34.00 -0.96 -10.67
CA LYS A 54 33.05 -1.02 -9.55
C LYS A 54 32.63 0.40 -9.17
N VAL A 55 31.33 0.69 -9.22
CA VAL A 55 30.77 2.01 -8.84
C VAL A 55 30.75 2.16 -7.31
N GLY A 56 30.73 1.06 -6.58
CA GLY A 56 30.71 1.03 -5.12
C GLY A 56 29.53 0.24 -4.58
N GLN A 57 29.40 0.23 -3.25
CA GLN A 57 28.24 -0.31 -2.55
C GLN A 57 27.36 0.85 -2.08
N VAL A 58 26.06 0.79 -2.35
CA VAL A 58 25.09 1.79 -1.90
C VAL A 58 24.15 1.15 -0.90
N LYS A 59 23.95 1.83 0.23
CA LYS A 59 22.93 1.47 1.21
C LYS A 59 21.59 2.01 0.76
N VAL A 60 20.58 1.16 0.82
CA VAL A 60 19.22 1.50 0.40
C VAL A 60 18.27 1.16 1.53
N LYS A 61 17.59 2.16 2.08
CA LYS A 61 16.52 2.01 3.05
C LYS A 61 15.18 2.02 2.32
N VAL A 62 14.39 0.97 2.46
CA VAL A 62 13.03 0.90 1.92
C VAL A 62 12.04 1.02 3.06
N VAL A 63 11.18 2.03 3.01
CA VAL A 63 10.09 2.30 3.95
C VAL A 63 8.79 1.80 3.33
N PHE A 64 8.33 0.65 3.77
CA PHE A 64 7.06 0.06 3.35
C PHE A 64 5.92 0.66 4.15
N ILE A 65 4.89 1.14 3.46
CA ILE A 65 3.76 1.88 4.02
C ILE A 65 2.47 1.20 3.56
N ARG A 66 1.53 0.91 4.46
CA ARG A 66 0.18 0.49 4.04
C ARG A 66 -0.60 1.68 3.50
N HIS A 67 -1.40 1.47 2.46
CA HIS A 67 -2.40 2.45 2.05
C HIS A 67 -3.27 2.93 3.24
N GLY A 68 -3.82 4.13 3.12
CA GLY A 68 -4.76 4.72 4.08
C GLY A 68 -6.13 4.04 4.07
N HIS A 69 -7.06 4.56 4.87
CA HIS A 69 -8.41 3.99 4.99
C HIS A 69 -9.20 4.13 3.68
N ALA A 70 -9.51 3.01 3.01
CA ALA A 70 -10.21 2.98 1.73
C ALA A 70 -11.70 2.68 1.85
N CYS A 71 -12.47 2.94 0.78
CA CYS A 71 -13.92 2.68 0.74
C CYS A 71 -14.27 1.20 0.99
N HIS A 72 -13.40 0.28 0.55
CA HIS A 72 -13.54 -1.13 0.88
C HIS A 72 -13.30 -1.40 2.38
N ASN A 73 -12.41 -0.65 3.05
CA ASN A 73 -12.26 -0.74 4.50
C ASN A 73 -13.49 -0.21 5.22
N ALA A 74 -14.09 0.87 4.69
CA ALA A 74 -15.34 1.43 5.22
C ALA A 74 -16.48 0.41 5.22
N LEU A 75 -16.65 -0.32 4.12
CA LEU A 75 -17.65 -1.36 4.01
C LEU A 75 -17.36 -2.55 4.96
N ASP A 76 -16.10 -2.95 5.15
CA ASP A 76 -15.76 -4.07 6.05
C ASP A 76 -15.89 -3.71 7.53
N GLN A 77 -15.34 -2.57 7.93
CA GLN A 77 -15.14 -2.19 9.33
C GLN A 77 -16.29 -1.35 9.89
N GLN A 78 -16.80 -0.42 9.09
CA GLN A 78 -17.92 0.45 9.44
C GLN A 78 -19.23 0.02 8.76
N GLY A 79 -19.25 -1.14 8.09
CA GLY A 79 -20.44 -1.62 7.41
C GLY A 79 -21.62 -1.85 8.36
N SER A 80 -22.80 -1.35 8.01
CA SER A 80 -24.04 -1.63 8.75
C SER A 80 -24.64 -2.97 8.32
N GLY A 81 -25.46 -3.57 9.19
CA GLY A 81 -26.18 -4.81 8.86
C GLY A 81 -25.33 -6.08 8.88
N TRP A 82 -25.63 -7.02 7.98
CA TRP A 82 -25.07 -8.37 8.05
C TRP A 82 -23.67 -8.44 7.46
N LYS A 83 -22.70 -8.95 8.25
CA LYS A 83 -21.27 -9.02 7.89
C LYS A 83 -21.01 -9.64 6.51
N LEU A 84 -21.80 -10.64 6.11
CA LEU A 84 -21.65 -11.26 4.79
C LEU A 84 -21.99 -10.29 3.64
N MET A 85 -23.06 -9.50 3.78
CA MET A 85 -23.45 -8.52 2.76
C MET A 85 -22.40 -7.42 2.60
N ASN A 86 -21.80 -7.00 3.71
CA ASN A 86 -20.73 -6.00 3.71
C ASN A 86 -19.48 -6.52 3.00
N LYS A 87 -19.10 -7.78 3.23
CA LYS A 87 -18.01 -8.44 2.50
C LYS A 87 -18.28 -8.54 1.00
N LEU A 88 -19.52 -8.87 0.61
CA LEU A 88 -19.89 -8.93 -0.81
C LEU A 88 -19.80 -7.55 -1.48
N ARG A 89 -20.30 -6.50 -0.81
CA ARG A 89 -20.20 -5.12 -1.30
C ARG A 89 -18.75 -4.65 -1.40
N GLN A 90 -17.96 -4.92 -0.37
CA GLN A 90 -16.53 -4.63 -0.37
C GLN A 90 -15.81 -5.30 -1.55
N ALA A 91 -16.07 -6.59 -1.78
CA ALA A 91 -15.43 -7.34 -2.85
C ALA A 91 -15.86 -6.87 -4.24
N ALA A 92 -17.10 -6.39 -4.35
CA ALA A 92 -17.66 -5.84 -5.59
C ALA A 92 -17.20 -4.41 -5.89
N TYR A 93 -16.67 -3.66 -4.91
CA TYR A 93 -16.22 -2.28 -5.08
C TYR A 93 -14.90 -2.25 -5.88
N PRO A 94 -14.91 -1.92 -7.19
CA PRO A 94 -13.73 -2.03 -8.03
C PRO A 94 -12.75 -0.90 -7.70
N ASP A 95 -11.46 -1.25 -7.58
CA ASP A 95 -10.36 -0.29 -7.38
C ASP A 95 -10.74 0.84 -6.39
N ALA A 96 -11.14 0.42 -5.18
CA ALA A 96 -11.73 1.32 -4.20
C ALA A 96 -10.75 2.45 -3.81
N PRO A 97 -11.15 3.74 -3.89
CA PRO A 97 -10.33 4.86 -3.46
C PRO A 97 -10.26 4.96 -1.94
N LEU A 98 -9.42 5.87 -1.44
CA LEU A 98 -9.45 6.32 -0.06
C LEU A 98 -10.84 6.89 0.29
N THR A 99 -11.23 6.83 1.56
CA THR A 99 -12.33 7.65 2.08
C THR A 99 -11.84 9.10 2.28
N ASN A 100 -12.74 10.07 2.49
CA ASN A 100 -12.32 11.44 2.83
C ASN A 100 -11.51 11.45 4.14
N CYS A 101 -11.92 10.66 5.13
CA CYS A 101 -11.15 10.42 6.36
C CYS A 101 -9.79 9.79 6.06
N GLY A 102 -9.71 8.79 5.19
CA GLY A 102 -8.46 8.13 4.81
C GLY A 102 -7.45 9.07 4.14
N MET A 103 -7.94 10.00 3.33
CA MET A 103 -7.14 11.06 2.73
C MET A 103 -6.56 11.99 3.80
N HIS A 104 -7.43 12.51 4.67
CA HIS A 104 -7.04 13.40 5.76
C HIS A 104 -6.00 12.74 6.68
N LEU A 105 -6.26 11.52 7.15
CA LEU A 105 -5.32 10.78 8.00
C LEU A 105 -4.02 10.44 7.27
N SER A 106 -4.06 10.14 5.96
CA SER A 106 -2.83 9.92 5.18
C SER A 106 -1.98 11.19 5.14
N ASN A 107 -2.58 12.36 4.92
CA ASN A 107 -1.86 13.62 4.98
C ASN A 107 -1.19 13.85 6.34
N LEU A 108 -1.95 13.69 7.43
CA LEU A 108 -1.41 13.86 8.79
C LEU A 108 -0.28 12.87 9.11
N ASN A 109 -0.45 11.62 8.70
CA ASN A 109 0.56 10.58 8.88
C ASN A 109 1.81 10.84 8.04
N GLY A 110 1.68 11.44 6.84
CA GLY A 110 2.81 11.91 6.04
C GLY A 110 3.64 12.97 6.77
N ILE A 111 2.97 13.93 7.43
CA ILE A 111 3.64 14.95 8.26
C ILE A 111 4.39 14.31 9.43
N LYS A 112 3.74 13.40 10.17
CA LYS A 112 4.36 12.70 11.31
C LYS A 112 5.55 11.85 10.87
N LEU A 113 5.41 11.12 9.77
CA LEU A 113 6.47 10.30 9.21
C LEU A 113 7.65 11.16 8.77
N SER A 114 7.40 12.26 8.06
CA SER A 114 8.45 13.23 7.64
C SER A 114 9.28 13.72 8.83
N ARG A 115 8.62 14.07 9.95
CA ARG A 115 9.28 14.48 11.19
C ARG A 115 10.12 13.37 11.82
N ALA A 116 9.65 12.11 11.78
CA ALA A 116 10.41 10.95 12.27
C ALA A 116 11.71 10.72 11.48
N PHE A 117 11.78 11.20 10.22
CA PHE A 117 13.00 11.23 9.41
C PHE A 117 13.79 12.55 9.53
N GLY A 118 13.43 13.44 10.46
CA GLY A 118 14.15 14.69 10.72
C GLY A 118 13.90 15.82 9.72
N ALA A 119 12.91 15.67 8.82
CA ALA A 119 12.56 16.72 7.88
C ALA A 119 11.83 17.87 8.59
N ARG A 120 12.17 19.11 8.20
CA ARG A 120 11.63 20.34 8.80
C ARG A 120 10.24 20.72 8.29
N SER A 121 9.85 20.19 7.13
CA SER A 121 8.59 20.45 6.45
C SER A 121 7.85 19.15 6.16
N ALA A 122 6.54 19.27 5.97
CA ALA A 122 5.74 18.21 5.36
C ALA A 122 6.17 18.09 3.89
N GLY A 123 6.63 16.92 3.46
CA GLY A 123 7.09 16.76 2.09
C GLY A 123 7.88 15.49 1.85
N ALA A 124 8.20 15.29 0.57
CA ALA A 124 8.96 14.15 0.11
C ALA A 124 10.48 14.32 0.20
N GLU A 125 10.97 15.40 0.82
CA GLU A 125 12.42 15.71 0.88
C GLU A 125 13.24 14.58 1.53
N TRP A 126 12.61 13.76 2.38
CA TRP A 126 13.26 12.62 3.02
C TRP A 126 13.31 11.35 2.13
N ALA A 127 12.51 11.28 1.08
CA ALA A 127 12.40 10.12 0.20
C ALA A 127 12.91 10.44 -1.20
N ASP A 128 13.87 9.67 -1.68
CA ASP A 128 14.45 9.80 -3.02
C ASP A 128 13.53 9.27 -4.11
N PHE A 129 12.59 8.41 -3.70
CA PHE A 129 11.65 7.76 -4.58
C PHE A 129 10.38 7.40 -3.81
N VAL A 130 9.23 7.68 -4.41
CA VAL A 130 7.92 7.26 -3.87
C VAL A 130 7.25 6.31 -4.87
N GLY A 131 7.34 5.02 -4.59
CA GLY A 131 6.67 3.97 -5.32
C GLY A 131 5.32 3.61 -4.70
N THR A 132 4.31 3.31 -5.51
CA THR A 132 3.01 2.87 -5.01
C THR A 132 2.54 1.63 -5.75
N SER A 133 1.65 0.85 -5.15
CA SER A 133 0.84 -0.10 -5.92
C SER A 133 0.04 0.63 -7.00
N GLY A 134 -0.28 -0.07 -8.09
CA GLY A 134 -1.15 0.42 -9.17
C GLY A 134 -2.63 0.60 -8.80
N LEU A 135 -3.03 0.23 -7.58
CA LEU A 135 -4.39 0.45 -7.09
C LEU A 135 -4.56 1.88 -6.58
N VAL A 136 -5.68 2.52 -6.91
CA VAL A 136 -5.87 3.97 -6.72
C VAL A 136 -5.72 4.39 -5.26
N ARG A 137 -6.20 3.59 -4.29
CA ARG A 137 -6.01 3.85 -2.85
C ARG A 137 -4.53 4.01 -2.43
N ALA A 138 -3.62 3.24 -3.04
CA ALA A 138 -2.20 3.35 -2.72
C ALA A 138 -1.59 4.59 -3.38
N ILE A 139 -2.03 4.93 -4.60
CA ILE A 139 -1.64 6.15 -5.30
C ILE A 139 -2.09 7.39 -4.54
N GLU A 140 -3.37 7.46 -4.15
CA GLU A 140 -3.92 8.56 -3.34
C GLU A 140 -3.19 8.68 -2.00
N THR A 141 -2.90 7.56 -1.33
CA THR A 141 -2.08 7.59 -0.10
C THR A 141 -0.70 8.20 -0.35
N GLY A 142 -0.04 7.85 -1.47
CA GLY A 142 1.23 8.45 -1.87
C GLY A 142 1.12 9.95 -2.14
N LEU A 143 0.06 10.39 -2.84
CA LEU A 143 -0.19 11.81 -3.12
C LEU A 143 -0.37 12.63 -1.84
N GLU A 144 -1.09 12.08 -0.86
CA GLU A 144 -1.39 12.75 0.42
C GLU A 144 -0.20 12.74 1.40
N MET A 145 0.51 11.61 1.51
CA MET A 145 1.65 11.49 2.43
C MET A 145 2.91 12.23 1.96
N PHE A 146 3.05 12.43 0.64
CA PHE A 146 4.25 12.97 0.01
C PHE A 146 3.91 14.17 -0.89
N PRO A 147 3.47 15.30 -0.31
CA PRO A 147 3.19 16.50 -1.11
C PRO A 147 4.47 16.94 -1.83
N GLY A 148 4.31 17.32 -3.10
CA GLY A 148 5.40 17.74 -3.97
C GLY A 148 6.22 16.62 -4.63
N ALA A 149 6.14 15.37 -4.16
CA ALA A 149 6.83 14.26 -4.84
C ALA A 149 6.14 13.82 -6.12
N ASN A 150 6.93 13.28 -7.04
CA ASN A 150 6.42 12.41 -8.08
C ASN A 150 6.05 11.04 -7.48
N ILE A 151 4.87 10.54 -7.85
CA ILE A 151 4.35 9.26 -7.40
C ILE A 151 4.51 8.26 -8.55
N HIS A 152 5.11 7.11 -8.27
CA HIS A 152 5.43 6.12 -9.30
C HIS A 152 4.67 4.82 -9.06
N PRO A 153 3.51 4.59 -9.70
CA PRO A 153 2.84 3.30 -9.67
C PRO A 153 3.77 2.20 -10.20
N LEU A 154 3.88 1.10 -9.45
CA LEU A 154 4.74 -0.04 -9.73
C LEU A 154 3.91 -1.32 -9.92
N PRO A 155 4.34 -2.22 -10.81
CA PRO A 155 3.81 -3.59 -10.87
C PRO A 155 4.31 -4.43 -9.69
N PHE A 156 3.78 -5.65 -9.57
CA PHE A 156 4.21 -6.69 -8.61
C PHE A 156 3.97 -6.43 -7.12
N ILE A 157 3.38 -5.28 -6.76
CA ILE A 157 3.13 -4.91 -5.36
C ILE A 157 1.64 -4.65 -5.07
N ALA A 158 0.75 -5.30 -5.83
CA ALA A 158 -0.69 -5.30 -5.57
C ALA A 158 -1.05 -6.22 -4.37
N GLU A 159 -2.28 -6.13 -3.91
CA GLU A 159 -2.82 -7.07 -2.93
C GLU A 159 -3.09 -8.42 -3.63
N ASP A 160 -2.62 -9.53 -3.05
CA ASP A 160 -2.80 -10.87 -3.62
C ASP A 160 -4.30 -11.27 -3.60
N GLY A 161 -4.93 -11.30 -4.76
CA GLY A 161 -6.31 -11.75 -4.98
C GLY A 161 -6.83 -11.45 -6.40
N SER A 162 -7.90 -12.14 -6.80
CA SER A 162 -8.56 -11.96 -8.11
C SER A 162 -9.87 -11.16 -8.03
N ASP A 163 -10.21 -10.65 -6.85
CA ASP A 163 -11.46 -9.94 -6.62
C ASP A 163 -11.38 -8.52 -7.21
N ALA A 164 -12.52 -7.96 -7.62
CA ALA A 164 -12.58 -6.66 -8.30
C ALA A 164 -11.95 -5.51 -7.49
N CYS A 165 -12.00 -5.58 -6.16
CA CYS A 165 -11.37 -4.61 -5.26
C CYS A 165 -9.83 -4.54 -5.37
N ASN A 166 -9.20 -5.58 -5.93
CA ASN A 166 -7.74 -5.72 -6.07
C ASN A 166 -7.28 -5.66 -7.52
N THR A 167 -8.21 -5.44 -8.45
CA THR A 167 -7.89 -5.20 -9.85
C THR A 167 -7.82 -3.69 -10.09
N PRO A 168 -6.66 -3.15 -10.47
CA PRO A 168 -6.55 -1.74 -10.80
C PRO A 168 -7.40 -1.41 -12.03
N SER A 169 -8.04 -0.24 -12.03
CA SER A 169 -8.69 0.28 -13.24
C SER A 169 -7.63 0.62 -14.30
N ASP A 170 -8.03 0.84 -15.55
CA ASP A 170 -7.09 1.29 -16.56
C ASP A 170 -6.46 2.66 -16.17
N ASN A 171 -5.21 2.88 -16.58
CA ASN A 171 -4.44 4.04 -16.15
C ASN A 171 -5.09 5.36 -16.60
N ALA A 172 -5.83 5.38 -17.72
CA ALA A 172 -6.53 6.58 -18.18
C ALA A 172 -7.74 6.92 -17.30
N ALA A 173 -8.55 5.92 -16.93
CA ALA A 173 -9.65 6.08 -15.98
C ALA A 173 -9.14 6.50 -14.60
N GLN A 174 -8.06 5.88 -14.11
CA GLN A 174 -7.42 6.30 -12.86
C GLN A 174 -6.94 7.75 -12.94
N GLN A 175 -6.26 8.15 -14.03
CA GLN A 175 -5.81 9.53 -14.23
C GLN A 175 -6.99 10.51 -14.27
N GLY A 176 -8.09 10.16 -14.92
CA GLY A 176 -9.33 10.95 -14.94
C GLY A 176 -9.91 11.15 -13.53
N ARG A 177 -9.97 10.06 -12.75
CA ARG A 177 -10.41 10.12 -11.35
C ARG A 177 -9.49 11.00 -10.50
N LEU A 178 -8.18 10.82 -10.62
CA LEU A 178 -7.19 11.61 -9.88
C LEU A 178 -7.27 13.10 -10.23
N ASN A 179 -7.49 13.45 -11.51
CA ASN A 179 -7.72 14.83 -11.93
C ASN A 179 -8.96 15.44 -11.28
N ALA A 180 -10.06 14.67 -11.17
CA ALA A 180 -11.29 15.13 -10.54
C ALA A 180 -11.13 15.30 -9.02
N THR A 181 -10.40 14.40 -8.38
CA THR A 181 -10.27 14.34 -6.91
C THR A 181 -9.17 15.25 -6.36
N HIS A 182 -7.98 15.27 -6.96
CA HIS A 182 -6.81 16.01 -6.48
C HIS A 182 -6.49 17.23 -7.34
N GLY A 183 -7.24 17.45 -8.43
CA GLY A 183 -6.94 18.49 -9.41
C GLY A 183 -5.80 18.12 -10.36
N PRO A 184 -5.66 18.86 -11.47
CA PRO A 184 -4.72 18.53 -12.54
C PRO A 184 -3.25 18.67 -12.13
N THR A 185 -2.94 19.52 -11.14
CA THR A 185 -1.56 19.72 -10.67
C THR A 185 -1.04 18.48 -9.95
N ASP A 186 -1.77 17.98 -8.96
CA ASP A 186 -1.35 16.80 -8.20
C ASP A 186 -1.46 15.52 -9.02
N ALA A 187 -2.50 15.38 -9.83
CA ALA A 187 -2.66 14.23 -10.69
C ALA A 187 -1.53 14.09 -11.73
N LYS A 188 -0.91 15.20 -12.18
CA LYS A 188 0.29 15.17 -13.06
C LYS A 188 1.56 14.68 -12.36
N ARG A 189 1.58 14.63 -11.02
CA ARG A 189 2.70 14.06 -10.26
C ARG A 189 2.75 12.54 -10.37
N VAL A 190 1.66 11.89 -10.78
CA VAL A 190 1.63 10.43 -11.00
C VAL A 190 2.33 10.08 -12.32
N LYS A 191 3.45 9.36 -12.22
CA LYS A 191 4.30 8.96 -13.35
C LYS A 191 4.13 7.48 -13.65
N TRP A 192 3.30 7.17 -14.64
CA TRP A 192 2.89 5.82 -15.05
C TRP A 192 3.99 4.99 -15.74
N GLN A 193 5.22 5.49 -15.84
CA GLN A 193 6.29 4.89 -16.65
C GLN A 193 6.62 3.44 -16.27
N TYR A 194 6.63 3.09 -14.97
CA TYR A 194 7.02 1.74 -14.54
C TYR A 194 5.90 0.72 -14.71
N ILE A 195 4.66 1.11 -14.40
CA ILE A 195 3.52 0.22 -14.55
C ILE A 195 3.16 0.00 -16.03
N ASN A 196 3.35 1.00 -16.89
CA ASN A 196 3.18 0.85 -18.35
C ASN A 196 4.28 -0.01 -18.99
N ALA A 197 5.46 -0.09 -18.36
CA ALA A 197 6.55 -0.93 -18.83
C ALA A 197 6.42 -2.40 -18.37
N ALA A 198 5.36 -2.76 -17.64
CA ALA A 198 5.10 -4.14 -17.26
C ALA A 198 4.81 -4.98 -18.53
N PRO A 199 5.55 -6.07 -18.79
CA PRO A 199 5.40 -6.85 -20.01
C PRO A 199 4.03 -7.52 -20.18
N ASN A 200 3.27 -7.70 -19.10
CA ASN A 200 1.93 -8.30 -19.14
C ASN A 200 0.97 -7.59 -18.16
N PRO A 201 -0.27 -7.27 -18.54
CA PRO A 201 -1.32 -6.77 -17.64
C PRO A 201 -1.48 -7.58 -16.34
N ALA A 202 -1.27 -8.90 -16.36
CA ALA A 202 -1.34 -9.73 -15.16
C ALA A 202 -0.33 -9.33 -14.07
N GLU A 203 0.80 -8.73 -14.45
CA GLU A 203 1.85 -8.31 -13.52
C GLU A 203 1.51 -7.01 -12.78
N VAL A 204 0.63 -6.19 -13.35
CA VAL A 204 0.11 -4.98 -12.72
C VAL A 204 -0.66 -5.32 -11.44
N GLY A 205 -1.45 -6.41 -11.48
CA GLY A 205 -2.19 -6.95 -10.34
C GLY A 205 -1.44 -8.02 -9.54
N ALA A 206 -0.17 -8.30 -9.85
CA ALA A 206 0.58 -9.34 -9.17
C ALA A 206 1.09 -8.88 -7.79
N SER A 207 1.25 -9.84 -6.88
CA SER A 207 1.93 -9.70 -5.58
C SER A 207 3.19 -10.57 -5.59
N ASP A 208 4.24 -10.11 -6.27
CA ASP A 208 5.52 -10.82 -6.44
C ASP A 208 6.70 -9.98 -5.95
N TYR A 209 7.12 -10.27 -4.73
CA TYR A 209 8.24 -9.57 -4.11
C TYR A 209 9.58 -9.79 -4.83
N THR A 210 9.79 -10.95 -5.46
CA THR A 210 11.04 -11.22 -6.20
C THR A 210 11.11 -10.35 -7.45
N SER A 211 10.02 -10.27 -8.20
CA SER A 211 9.93 -9.42 -9.39
C SER A 211 9.98 -7.93 -9.04
N PHE A 212 9.34 -7.53 -7.93
CA PHE A 212 9.50 -6.18 -7.39
C PHE A 212 10.96 -5.82 -7.10
N LYS A 213 11.72 -6.68 -6.42
CA LYS A 213 13.16 -6.44 -6.15
C LYS A 213 13.96 -6.32 -7.44
N LYS A 214 13.69 -7.17 -8.43
CA LYS A 214 14.34 -7.09 -9.76
C LYS A 214 14.04 -5.76 -10.44
N LEU A 215 12.80 -5.30 -10.41
CA LEU A 215 12.41 -3.98 -10.93
C LEU A 215 13.22 -2.86 -10.27
N LEU A 216 13.31 -2.86 -8.93
CA LEU A 216 14.09 -1.84 -8.22
C LEU A 216 15.56 -1.84 -8.67
N ALA A 217 16.20 -3.01 -8.69
CA ALA A 217 17.62 -3.12 -9.04
C ALA A 217 17.92 -2.76 -10.50
N LEU A 218 17.05 -3.15 -11.43
CA LEU A 218 17.31 -3.02 -12.86
C LEU A 218 16.82 -1.70 -13.45
N LYS A 219 15.81 -1.06 -12.86
CA LYS A 219 15.15 0.11 -13.46
C LYS A 219 15.16 1.35 -12.58
N VAL A 220 14.94 1.20 -11.26
CA VAL A 220 14.80 2.35 -10.35
C VAL A 220 16.15 2.81 -9.80
N LEU A 221 16.88 1.92 -9.13
CA LEU A 221 18.10 2.24 -8.40
C LEU A 221 19.24 2.76 -9.30
N PRO A 222 19.48 2.24 -10.52
CA PRO A 222 20.53 2.76 -11.39
C PRO A 222 20.40 4.27 -11.64
N GLN A 223 19.18 4.76 -11.85
CA GLN A 223 18.92 6.18 -12.07
C GLN A 223 19.16 7.00 -10.80
N LEU A 224 18.72 6.49 -9.64
CA LEU A 224 18.91 7.18 -8.36
C LEU A 224 20.39 7.24 -7.96
N VAL A 225 21.14 6.16 -8.15
CA VAL A 225 22.58 6.09 -7.84
C VAL A 225 23.37 7.00 -8.78
N ALA A 226 23.00 7.09 -10.06
CA ALA A 226 23.65 8.03 -10.97
C ALA A 226 23.51 9.49 -10.50
N ASN A 227 22.37 9.84 -9.90
CA ASN A 227 22.10 11.19 -9.39
C ASN A 227 22.67 11.42 -7.99
N HIS A 228 22.88 10.36 -7.21
CA HIS A 228 23.25 10.40 -5.80
C HIS A 228 24.26 9.29 -5.42
N PRO A 229 25.48 9.29 -6.00
CA PRO A 229 26.40 8.14 -5.93
C PRO A 229 26.96 7.84 -4.53
N ASP A 230 26.96 8.81 -3.61
CA ASP A 230 27.73 8.73 -2.36
C ASP A 230 26.88 8.81 -1.08
N ARG A 231 25.56 8.57 -1.17
CA ARG A 231 24.68 8.61 0.01
C ARG A 231 23.77 7.40 0.12
N GLU A 232 23.27 7.18 1.33
CA GLU A 232 22.17 6.24 1.56
C GLU A 232 20.92 6.76 0.82
N LEU A 233 20.29 5.87 0.04
CA LEU A 233 19.04 6.15 -0.64
C LEU A 233 17.85 5.70 0.22
N THR A 234 16.79 6.48 0.27
CA THR A 234 15.53 6.13 0.93
C THR A 234 14.38 6.05 -0.07
N LEU A 235 13.72 4.89 -0.15
CA LEU A 235 12.56 4.67 -1.01
C LEU A 235 11.33 4.48 -0.13
N ALA A 236 10.29 5.28 -0.35
CA ALA A 236 8.98 5.06 0.24
C ALA A 236 8.13 4.19 -0.70
N ILE A 237 7.60 3.07 -0.20
CA ILE A 237 6.83 2.10 -0.98
C ILE A 237 5.45 1.93 -0.35
N VAL A 238 4.42 2.50 -0.97
CA VAL A 238 3.03 2.39 -0.50
C VAL A 238 2.33 1.20 -1.15
N SER A 239 1.90 0.23 -0.35
CA SER A 239 1.33 -1.03 -0.83
C SER A 239 0.23 -1.54 0.12
N HIS A 240 0.01 -2.85 0.13
CA HIS A 240 -1.09 -3.52 0.82
C HIS A 240 -0.58 -4.53 1.84
N SER A 241 -1.42 -4.83 2.83
CA SER A 241 -0.97 -5.57 4.02
C SER A 241 -0.52 -6.99 3.71
N LYS A 242 -1.13 -7.70 2.74
CA LYS A 242 -0.78 -9.09 2.44
C LYS A 242 0.53 -9.21 1.66
N PHE A 243 0.76 -8.32 0.69
CA PHE A 243 2.05 -8.21 0.01
C PHE A 243 3.16 -7.95 1.04
N MET A 244 2.98 -6.93 1.88
CA MET A 244 3.99 -6.55 2.87
C MET A 244 4.21 -7.64 3.91
N ARG A 245 3.15 -8.25 4.47
CA ARG A 245 3.30 -9.38 5.41
C ARG A 245 4.10 -10.52 4.81
N THR A 246 3.84 -10.84 3.54
CA THR A 246 4.55 -11.91 2.83
C THR A 246 6.02 -11.53 2.62
N ALA A 247 6.30 -10.30 2.20
CA ALA A 247 7.65 -9.77 2.04
C ALA A 247 8.41 -9.78 3.37
N MET A 248 7.84 -9.16 4.42
CA MET A 248 8.38 -9.05 5.79
C MET A 248 8.72 -10.42 6.39
N LYS A 249 7.79 -11.37 6.31
CA LYS A 249 8.01 -12.72 6.83
C LYS A 249 9.08 -13.47 6.04
N LYS A 250 8.94 -13.56 4.72
CA LYS A 250 9.80 -14.43 3.89
C LYS A 250 11.20 -13.88 3.68
N SER A 251 11.33 -12.55 3.58
CA SER A 251 12.59 -11.93 3.16
C SER A 251 13.37 -11.31 4.30
N PHE A 252 12.71 -10.96 5.40
CA PHE A 252 13.34 -10.29 6.54
C PHE A 252 13.23 -11.07 7.84
N GLY A 253 12.52 -12.21 7.85
CA GLY A 253 12.42 -13.09 9.01
C GLY A 253 11.54 -12.55 10.12
N CYS A 254 10.64 -11.62 9.82
CA CYS A 254 9.83 -10.95 10.85
C CYS A 254 8.68 -11.84 11.32
N GLU A 255 8.43 -11.84 12.63
CA GLU A 255 7.38 -12.65 13.25
C GLU A 255 5.98 -12.19 12.85
N LYS A 256 4.96 -13.04 13.08
CA LYS A 256 3.58 -12.76 12.67
C LYS A 256 3.06 -11.41 13.19
N LYS A 257 3.29 -11.10 14.46
CA LYS A 257 2.88 -9.84 15.10
C LYS A 257 3.59 -8.63 14.48
N ASP A 258 4.88 -8.77 14.21
CA ASP A 258 5.74 -7.71 13.67
C ASP A 258 5.60 -7.57 12.16
N ALA A 259 4.87 -8.45 11.49
CA ALA A 259 4.56 -8.36 10.08
C ALA A 259 3.25 -7.60 9.81
N TYR A 260 2.41 -7.33 10.82
CA TYR A 260 1.11 -6.69 10.63
C TYR A 260 1.24 -5.18 10.34
N PHE A 261 0.32 -4.61 9.55
CA PHE A 261 0.29 -3.20 9.20
C PHE A 261 -1.14 -2.66 9.32
N ASP A 262 -1.34 -1.67 10.18
CA ASP A 262 -2.52 -0.82 10.14
C ASP A 262 -2.46 0.19 8.99
N ASN A 263 -3.58 0.86 8.71
CA ASN A 263 -3.64 1.87 7.66
C ASN A 263 -2.58 2.95 7.92
N ASN A 264 -1.83 3.34 6.88
CA ASN A 264 -0.67 4.22 6.95
C ASN A 264 0.50 3.78 7.85
N ALA A 265 0.45 2.60 8.50
CA ALA A 265 1.58 2.10 9.26
C ALA A 265 2.79 1.91 8.34
N ALA A 266 3.98 2.25 8.84
CA ALA A 266 5.21 2.10 8.08
C ALA A 266 6.28 1.30 8.82
N LYS A 267 7.05 0.52 8.05
CA LYS A 267 8.19 -0.26 8.54
C LYS A 267 9.34 -0.12 7.55
N SER A 268 10.55 -0.07 8.08
CA SER A 268 11.74 0.04 7.25
C SER A 268 12.50 -1.28 7.17
N ALA A 269 13.16 -1.48 6.04
CA ALA A 269 14.19 -2.50 5.88
C ALA A 269 15.35 -1.95 5.07
N SER A 270 16.56 -2.39 5.38
CA SER A 270 17.79 -1.93 4.75
C SER A 270 18.41 -3.00 3.87
N TYR A 271 18.96 -2.56 2.75
CA TYR A 271 19.60 -3.38 1.74
C TYR A 271 20.95 -2.78 1.39
N ASN A 272 21.89 -3.65 1.01
CA ASN A 272 23.14 -3.24 0.39
C ASN A 272 23.11 -3.66 -1.08
N PHE A 273 23.29 -2.70 -1.99
CA PHE A 273 23.36 -2.97 -3.42
C PHE A 273 24.78 -2.72 -3.92
N SER A 274 25.28 -3.63 -4.77
CA SER A 274 26.54 -3.44 -5.47
C SER A 274 26.28 -3.09 -6.94
N PHE A 275 26.94 -2.05 -7.44
CA PHE A 275 26.78 -1.58 -8.80
C PHE A 275 28.10 -1.64 -9.57
N ASN A 276 28.01 -1.98 -10.86
CA ASN A 276 29.10 -1.91 -11.81
C ASN A 276 28.83 -0.78 -12.81
N LYS A 277 29.89 -0.18 -13.32
CA LYS A 277 29.83 0.72 -14.47
C LYS A 277 30.31 -0.06 -15.69
N LYS A 278 29.45 -0.22 -16.69
CA LYS A 278 29.82 -0.80 -17.98
C LYS A 278 29.47 0.20 -19.07
N GLY A 279 30.45 0.62 -19.86
CA GLY A 279 30.22 1.57 -20.96
C GLY A 279 29.69 2.95 -20.55
N GLY A 280 29.81 3.34 -19.28
CA GLY A 280 29.25 4.59 -18.76
C GLY A 280 27.92 4.43 -18.02
N GLU A 281 27.22 3.32 -18.24
CA GLU A 281 25.93 3.00 -17.59
C GLU A 281 26.15 2.26 -16.27
N ILE A 282 25.28 2.52 -15.30
CA ILE A 282 25.28 1.88 -13.99
C ILE A 282 24.35 0.67 -14.07
N GLU A 283 24.88 -0.52 -13.79
CA GLU A 283 24.11 -1.76 -13.72
C GLU A 283 24.19 -2.32 -12.29
N ALA A 284 23.05 -2.70 -11.72
CA ALA A 284 23.04 -3.42 -10.44
C ALA A 284 23.50 -4.87 -10.64
N VAL A 285 24.48 -5.29 -9.85
CA VAL A 285 25.22 -6.55 -10.07
C VAL A 285 24.73 -7.63 -9.13
N SER A 286 24.46 -7.26 -7.89
CA SER A 286 24.03 -8.19 -6.87
C SER A 286 23.27 -7.50 -5.74
N PHE A 287 22.34 -8.26 -5.16
CA PHE A 287 21.67 -7.94 -3.92
C PHE A 287 22.55 -8.47 -2.79
N GLY A 288 23.13 -7.59 -1.98
CA GLY A 288 23.80 -8.00 -0.76
C GLY A 288 22.81 -8.59 0.23
N GLU A 289 23.33 -9.31 1.24
CA GLU A 289 22.48 -9.86 2.30
C GLU A 289 21.62 -8.77 2.93
N VAL A 290 20.33 -9.07 3.01
CA VAL A 290 19.34 -8.24 3.69
C VAL A 290 19.55 -8.46 5.18
N ALA A 291 19.76 -7.38 5.95
CA ALA A 291 19.72 -7.49 7.39
C ALA A 291 18.34 -8.05 7.77
N LYS A 292 18.31 -9.21 8.46
CA LYS A 292 17.08 -9.87 8.91
C LYS A 292 16.45 -9.11 10.08
N SER A 293 16.07 -7.86 9.85
CA SER A 293 15.43 -7.01 10.83
C SER A 293 14.39 -6.14 10.15
N CYS A 294 13.13 -6.29 10.55
CA CYS A 294 12.14 -5.25 10.33
C CYS A 294 12.26 -4.25 11.46
N THR A 295 12.50 -2.98 11.14
CA THR A 295 12.49 -1.92 12.13
C THR A 295 11.19 -1.14 11.96
N SER A 296 10.31 -1.23 12.96
CA SER A 296 9.19 -0.31 13.08
C SER A 296 9.73 1.11 13.15
N ILE A 297 9.20 1.98 12.31
CA ILE A 297 9.53 3.40 12.41
C ILE A 297 8.75 3.94 13.59
N ASP A 298 9.42 4.68 14.46
CA ASP A 298 8.79 5.29 15.63
C ASP A 298 7.93 6.49 15.21
N PHE A 299 6.80 6.18 14.59
CA PHE A 299 5.69 7.11 14.41
C PHE A 299 4.40 6.30 14.62
N SER A 300 3.59 6.67 15.59
CA SER A 300 2.30 6.02 15.80
C SER A 300 1.30 6.56 14.77
N PRO A 301 0.96 5.80 13.70
CA PRO A 301 0.06 6.30 12.68
C PRO A 301 -1.32 6.57 13.31
N GLN A 302 -1.92 7.66 12.91
CA GLN A 302 -3.29 8.01 13.24
C GLN A 302 -4.21 7.17 12.37
N VAL A 303 -5.07 6.40 13.02
CA VAL A 303 -5.98 5.47 12.38
C VAL A 303 -7.39 5.72 12.87
N TRP A 304 -8.36 5.58 11.96
CA TRP A 304 -9.76 5.64 12.34
C TRP A 304 -10.17 4.34 13.02
N THR A 305 -10.51 4.41 14.29
CA THR A 305 -10.90 3.25 15.12
C THR A 305 -12.39 3.23 15.46
N GLN A 306 -13.13 4.28 15.11
CA GLN A 306 -14.55 4.37 15.42
C GLN A 306 -15.35 3.45 14.49
N LYS A 307 -16.43 2.89 15.04
CA LYS A 307 -17.37 2.04 14.31
C LYS A 307 -18.24 2.83 13.32
N ASP A 308 -18.56 4.06 13.69
CA ASP A 308 -19.42 4.90 12.88
C ASP A 308 -18.59 5.78 11.94
N PHE A 309 -19.23 6.31 10.91
CA PHE A 309 -18.72 7.42 10.10
C PHE A 309 -19.80 8.48 9.95
N CYS A 310 -19.38 9.73 9.82
CA CYS A 310 -20.24 10.73 9.22
C CYS A 310 -20.29 10.54 7.70
N GLN A 311 -21.36 11.02 7.06
CA GLN A 311 -21.44 11.03 5.59
C GLN A 311 -20.23 11.73 4.96
N ALA A 312 -19.78 12.84 5.53
CA ALA A 312 -18.65 13.61 5.02
C ALA A 312 -17.30 12.85 5.07
N ASP A 313 -17.18 11.80 5.88
CA ASP A 313 -15.95 11.00 6.02
C ASP A 313 -15.75 10.02 4.88
N TYR A 314 -16.81 9.66 4.17
CA TYR A 314 -16.76 8.67 3.08
C TYR A 314 -17.55 9.10 1.84
N ASP A 315 -17.95 10.36 1.75
CA ASP A 315 -18.80 10.87 0.68
C ASP A 315 -18.30 10.52 -0.73
N ARG A 316 -16.99 10.59 -0.93
CA ARG A 316 -16.35 10.15 -2.19
C ARG A 316 -16.58 8.68 -2.53
N CYS A 317 -16.77 7.81 -1.54
CA CYS A 317 -17.10 6.41 -1.76
C CYS A 317 -18.49 6.25 -2.37
N SER A 318 -19.46 7.05 -1.88
CA SER A 318 -20.81 7.07 -2.43
C SER A 318 -20.80 7.57 -3.87
N ILE A 319 -20.00 8.59 -4.20
CA ILE A 319 -19.91 9.12 -5.56
C ILE A 319 -19.19 8.15 -6.50
N ALA A 320 -18.10 7.52 -6.04
CA ALA A 320 -17.28 6.65 -6.90
C ALA A 320 -17.94 5.30 -7.21
N ASP A 321 -18.73 4.73 -6.30
CA ASP A 321 -19.56 3.55 -6.58
C ASP A 321 -20.84 3.58 -5.70
N PRO A 322 -21.89 4.30 -6.14
CA PRO A 322 -23.14 4.42 -5.41
C PRO A 322 -23.75 3.05 -5.09
N LYS A 323 -23.66 2.11 -6.04
CA LYS A 323 -24.29 0.80 -5.95
C LYS A 323 -23.66 -0.05 -4.84
N SER A 324 -22.34 -0.12 -4.77
CA SER A 324 -21.65 -0.83 -3.68
C SER A 324 -21.92 -0.18 -2.32
N MET A 325 -22.18 1.13 -2.31
CA MET A 325 -22.61 1.87 -1.13
C MET A 325 -24.13 1.76 -0.87
N GLY A 326 -24.89 0.99 -1.66
CA GLY A 326 -26.34 0.81 -1.48
C GLY A 326 -27.16 2.07 -1.74
N LEU A 327 -26.70 2.94 -2.63
CA LEU A 327 -27.33 4.19 -3.04
C LEU A 327 -27.67 4.19 -4.53
N SER A 328 -28.64 5.00 -4.92
CA SER A 328 -28.80 5.41 -6.32
C SER A 328 -27.79 6.50 -6.69
N GLU A 329 -27.52 6.71 -7.97
CA GLU A 329 -26.67 7.82 -8.43
C GLU A 329 -27.17 9.17 -7.95
N LYS A 330 -28.50 9.40 -8.02
CA LYS A 330 -29.13 10.63 -7.54
C LYS A 330 -28.91 10.84 -6.05
N ASP A 331 -29.00 9.78 -5.25
CA ASP A 331 -28.80 9.86 -3.80
C ASP A 331 -27.33 10.11 -3.44
N ALA A 332 -26.40 9.49 -4.17
CA ALA A 332 -24.97 9.74 -4.01
C ALA A 332 -24.56 11.17 -4.37
N LEU A 333 -25.06 11.70 -5.50
CA LEU A 333 -24.84 13.09 -5.90
C LEU A 333 -25.53 14.09 -4.95
N GLY A 334 -26.61 13.66 -4.30
CA GLY A 334 -27.27 14.40 -3.22
C GLY A 334 -26.59 14.24 -1.86
N HIS A 335 -25.41 13.60 -1.79
CA HIS A 335 -24.65 13.37 -0.56
C HIS A 335 -25.47 12.70 0.54
N LYS A 336 -26.37 11.78 0.18
CA LYS A 336 -27.18 11.06 1.17
C LYS A 336 -26.35 10.01 1.91
N GLN A 337 -26.71 9.81 3.17
CA GLN A 337 -26.17 8.75 4.02
C GLN A 337 -26.33 7.38 3.37
N SER A 338 -25.21 6.67 3.20
CA SER A 338 -25.24 5.26 2.77
C SER A 338 -25.95 4.42 3.82
N PRO A 339 -26.95 3.61 3.45
CA PRO A 339 -27.56 2.64 4.34
C PRO A 339 -26.62 1.46 4.64
N SER A 340 -25.46 1.39 3.98
CA SER A 340 -24.46 0.32 4.09
C SER A 340 -23.34 0.64 5.07
N ILE A 341 -23.31 1.85 5.64
CA ILE A 341 -22.33 2.31 6.61
C ILE A 341 -23.05 2.65 7.92
N SER A 342 -22.41 2.37 9.04
CA SER A 342 -22.88 2.73 10.37
C SER A 342 -22.67 4.23 10.59
N HIS A 343 -23.69 4.90 11.11
CA HIS A 343 -23.67 6.34 11.37
C HIS A 343 -23.91 6.61 12.84
N PRO A 344 -23.31 7.67 13.40
CA PRO A 344 -23.69 8.12 14.74
C PRO A 344 -25.14 8.57 14.72
N ASP A 345 -25.89 8.21 15.76
CA ASP A 345 -27.24 8.76 16.00
C ASP A 345 -27.07 10.15 16.63
N PRO A 346 -27.37 11.26 15.91
CA PRO A 346 -27.09 12.60 16.41
C PRO A 346 -27.85 12.93 17.70
N ALA A 347 -28.99 12.28 17.94
CA ALA A 347 -29.76 12.45 19.16
C ALA A 347 -29.10 11.76 20.37
N LYS A 348 -28.28 10.73 20.14
CA LYS A 348 -27.58 9.97 21.18
C LYS A 348 -26.11 10.37 21.36
N ARG A 349 -25.49 10.90 20.31
CA ARG A 349 -24.08 11.27 20.29
C ARG A 349 -23.88 12.65 19.65
N PRO A 350 -24.44 13.72 20.22
CA PRO A 350 -24.27 15.08 19.70
C PRO A 350 -22.81 15.55 19.71
N GLU A 351 -21.95 14.92 20.51
CA GLU A 351 -20.52 15.17 20.58
C GLU A 351 -19.71 14.47 19.47
N TYR A 352 -20.36 13.69 18.61
CA TYR A 352 -19.66 12.94 17.59
C TYR A 352 -19.05 13.87 16.54
N VAL A 353 -17.72 13.89 16.47
CA VAL A 353 -16.96 14.66 15.49
C VAL A 353 -16.59 13.75 14.32
N CYS A 354 -16.84 14.22 13.10
CA CYS A 354 -16.45 13.51 11.89
C CYS A 354 -14.92 13.44 11.79
N CYS A 355 -14.37 12.36 11.26
CA CYS A 355 -12.93 12.17 11.12
C CYS A 355 -12.26 13.34 10.38
N LYS A 356 -12.90 13.86 9.34
CA LYS A 356 -12.34 14.98 8.56
C LYS A 356 -12.26 16.32 9.32
N ASP A 357 -13.01 16.43 10.41
CA ASP A 357 -13.09 17.63 11.24
C ASP A 357 -12.12 17.55 12.44
N TRP A 358 -11.39 16.43 12.58
CA TRP A 358 -10.35 16.31 13.59
C TRP A 358 -9.19 17.26 13.30
N GLU A 359 -8.93 18.19 14.20
CA GLU A 359 -7.67 18.94 14.16
C GLU A 359 -6.50 18.06 14.61
N ILE A 360 -5.30 18.35 14.09
CA ILE A 360 -4.06 17.60 14.41
C ILE A 360 -3.83 17.50 15.93
N GLN A 361 -4.24 18.50 16.69
CA GLN A 361 -4.06 18.60 18.14
C GLN A 361 -5.15 17.86 18.94
N GLU A 362 -6.29 17.56 18.33
CA GLU A 362 -7.45 16.94 18.97
C GLU A 362 -7.48 15.42 18.81
N LEU A 363 -6.55 14.87 18.04
CA LEU A 363 -6.46 13.43 17.87
C LEU A 363 -6.05 12.78 19.19
N PRO A 364 -6.86 11.87 19.76
CA PRO A 364 -6.41 11.08 20.89
C PRO A 364 -5.12 10.40 20.45
N GLY A 365 -4.03 10.65 21.19
CA GLY A 365 -2.82 9.86 21.03
C GLY A 365 -3.16 8.38 21.12
N PRO A 366 -2.32 7.48 20.57
CA PRO A 366 -2.41 6.07 20.97
C PRO A 366 -2.50 6.05 22.51
N PRO A 367 -3.39 5.22 23.11
CA PRO A 367 -3.53 5.18 24.56
C PRO A 367 -2.12 5.11 25.14
N GLU A 368 -1.76 6.07 25.99
CA GLU A 368 -0.44 6.07 26.61
C GLU A 368 -0.26 4.66 27.15
N VAL A 369 0.76 3.97 26.64
CA VAL A 369 1.17 2.69 27.20
C VAL A 369 1.70 3.09 28.56
N GLY A 370 0.81 3.08 29.56
CA GLY A 370 1.13 3.44 30.93
C GLY A 370 2.39 2.66 31.31
N PRO A 371 3.32 3.28 32.06
CA PRO A 371 4.65 2.76 32.29
C PRO A 371 4.53 1.28 32.61
N GLN A 372 4.93 0.43 31.67
CA GLN A 372 5.07 -0.99 31.93
C GLN A 372 6.07 -1.05 33.06
N GLY A 373 5.58 -1.44 34.24
CA GLY A 373 6.40 -1.57 35.42
C GLY A 373 7.59 -2.44 35.07
N LEU A 374 8.74 -1.79 34.89
CA LEU A 374 10.05 -2.38 35.08
C LEU A 374 10.15 -2.70 36.58
N ASN A 375 9.38 -3.70 37.02
CA ASN A 375 9.67 -4.39 38.26
C ASN A 375 10.72 -5.45 37.93
N ALA A 376 11.80 -5.33 38.70
CA ALA A 376 13.06 -6.06 38.65
C ALA A 376 12.95 -7.58 38.55
#